data_AF-A0A958IXA3-F1
#
_entry.id   AF-A0A958IXA3-F1
#
_cell.length_a   1.000
_cell.length_b   1.000
_cell.length_c   1.000
_cell.angle_alpha   90.00
_cell.angle_beta   90.00
_cell.angle_gamma   90.00
#
_symmetry.space_group_name_H-M   'P 1'
#
loop_
_entity.id
_entity.type
_entity.pdbx_description
1 polymer ?
#
loop_
_entity_poly.entity_id
_entity_poly.type
_entity_poly.pdbx_seq_one_letter_code
_entity_poly.pdbx_strand_id
1 'polypeptide(L)'
;SSVTFRKTMQQAAVYAKINRPILVRGERGTGKELIARYIHAESGRVAHPYVVVNCAAFQEDLIISEMFGREKGAYTGAVDAQPGKLELADRGTLFLDEVANMNRTVQEKL
;
A
#
# COMPACT_ATOMS: atom_id res chain seq x y z
N SER A 1 9.70 16.48 -21.92
CA SER A 1 8.99 15.43 -21.15
C SER A 1 8.14 14.58 -22.08
N SER A 2 8.26 13.25 -22.03
CA SER A 2 7.52 12.31 -22.89
C SER A 2 6.00 12.57 -22.86
N VAL A 3 5.33 12.42 -24.01
CA VAL A 3 3.86 12.55 -24.12
C VAL A 3 3.17 11.52 -23.23
N THR A 4 3.68 10.28 -23.19
CA THR A 4 3.15 9.20 -22.36
C THR A 4 3.23 9.55 -20.88
N PHE A 5 4.39 10.05 -20.43
CA PHE A 5 4.57 10.48 -19.03
C PHE A 5 3.56 11.57 -18.64
N ARG A 6 3.38 12.59 -19.50
CA ARG A 6 2.41 13.66 -19.24
C ARG A 6 0.98 13.13 -19.13
N LYS A 7 0.59 12.19 -20.00
CA LYS A 7 -0.73 11.54 -19.94
C LYS A 7 -0.90 10.76 -18.63
N THR A 8 0.10 9.99 -18.21
CA THR A 8 0.06 9.24 -16.95
C THR A 8 -0.10 10.17 -15.74
N MET A 9 0.65 11.29 -15.70
CA MET A 9 0.54 12.26 -14.60
C MET A 9 -0.84 12.94 -14.57
N GLN A 10 -1.40 13.27 -15.74
CA GLN A 10 -2.77 13.80 -15.83
C GLN A 10 -3.82 12.79 -15.30
N GLN A 11 -3.69 11.51 -15.67
CA GLN A 11 -4.57 10.46 -15.14
C GLN A 11 -4.42 10.30 -13.63
N ALA A 12 -3.18 10.30 -13.12
CA ALA A 12 -2.91 10.22 -11.69
C ALA A 12 -3.57 11.36 -10.91
N ALA A 13 -3.49 12.59 -11.42
CA ALA A 13 -4.14 13.77 -10.81
C ALA A 13 -5.67 13.67 -10.80
N VAL A 14 -6.27 13.07 -11.84
CA VAL A 14 -7.71 12.80 -11.87
C VAL A 14 -8.08 11.74 -10.82
N TYR A 15 -7.33 10.64 -10.77
CA TYR A 15 -7.59 9.55 -9.82
C TYR A 15 -7.36 9.95 -8.36
N ALA A 16 -6.43 10.87 -8.09
CA ALA A 16 -6.17 11.39 -6.74
C ALA A 16 -7.43 12.01 -6.07
N LYS A 17 -8.36 12.53 -6.87
CA LYS A 17 -9.62 13.12 -6.39
C LYS A 17 -10.71 12.10 -6.12
N ILE A 18 -10.49 10.82 -6.47
CA ILE A 18 -11.48 9.76 -6.36
C ILE A 18 -11.16 8.90 -5.13
N ASN A 19 -12.14 8.74 -4.24
CA ASN A 19 -12.00 7.84 -3.09
C ASN A 19 -12.31 6.39 -3.47
N ARG A 20 -11.48 5.78 -4.33
CA ARG A 20 -11.54 4.36 -4.70
C ARG A 20 -10.12 3.78 -4.79
N PRO A 21 -9.95 2.44 -4.67
CA PRO A 21 -8.67 1.80 -4.92
C PRO A 21 -8.16 2.07 -6.34
N ILE A 22 -6.85 2.32 -6.47
CA ILE A 22 -6.19 2.60 -7.76
C ILE A 22 -5.11 1.54 -7.99
N LEU A 23 -5.18 0.88 -9.15
CA LEU A 23 -4.19 -0.10 -9.57
C LEU A 23 -3.13 0.55 -10.48
N VAL A 24 -1.91 0.68 -9.98
CA VAL A 24 -0.77 1.20 -10.77
C VAL A 24 -0.06 0.03 -11.44
N ARG A 25 -0.06 -0.01 -12.78
CA ARG A 25 0.59 -1.04 -13.58
C ARG A 25 1.80 -0.49 -14.32
N GLY A 26 2.82 -1.32 -14.46
CA GLY A 26 4.06 -0.97 -15.14
C GLY A 26 5.15 -1.98 -14.79
N GLU A 27 6.19 -2.04 -15.62
CA GLU A 27 7.32 -2.93 -15.41
C GLU A 27 8.06 -2.61 -14.10
N ARG A 28 8.84 -3.57 -13.61
CA ARG A 28 9.70 -3.37 -12.44
C ARG A 28 10.69 -2.24 -12.72
N GLY A 29 10.87 -1.33 -11.76
CA GLY A 29 11.80 -0.19 -11.91
C GLY A 29 11.26 1.03 -12.66
N THR A 30 10.00 1.04 -13.08
CA THR A 30 9.39 2.20 -13.81
C THR A 30 8.89 3.33 -12.90
N GLY A 31 9.15 3.26 -11.58
CA GLY A 31 8.77 4.32 -10.64
C GLY A 31 7.29 4.32 -10.22
N LYS A 32 6.62 3.15 -10.19
CA LYS A 32 5.23 3.01 -9.73
C LYS A 32 4.99 3.61 -8.34
N GLU A 33 5.95 3.45 -7.44
CA GLU A 33 5.91 4.05 -6.09
C GLU A 33 5.81 5.58 -6.15
N LEU A 34 6.54 6.22 -7.07
CA LEU A 34 6.47 7.69 -7.25
C LEU A 34 5.08 8.13 -7.71
N ILE A 35 4.44 7.35 -8.59
CA ILE A 35 3.06 7.61 -9.02
C ILE A 35 2.08 7.44 -7.84
N ALA A 36 2.22 6.40 -7.03
CA ALA A 36 1.37 6.19 -5.85
C ALA A 36 1.53 7.32 -4.81
N ARG A 37 2.78 7.75 -4.55
CA ARG A 37 3.06 8.90 -3.68
C ARG A 37 2.48 10.20 -4.24
N TYR A 38 2.57 10.41 -5.55
CA TYR A 38 1.96 11.57 -6.21
C TYR A 38 0.44 11.56 -6.07
N ILE A 39 -0.22 10.42 -6.28
CA ILE A 39 -1.66 10.26 -6.10
C ILE A 39 -2.07 10.60 -4.66
N HIS A 40 -1.32 10.14 -3.66
CA HIS A 40 -1.58 10.51 -2.27
C HIS A 40 -1.41 12.02 -2.02
N ALA A 41 -0.33 12.62 -2.52
CA ALA A 41 -0.05 14.04 -2.36
C ALA A 41 -1.12 14.96 -2.99
N GLU A 42 -1.70 14.55 -4.11
CA GLU A 42 -2.74 15.30 -4.83
C GLU A 42 -4.17 14.97 -4.35
N SER A 43 -4.31 14.08 -3.37
CA SER A 43 -5.61 13.66 -2.86
C SER A 43 -6.06 14.51 -1.66
N GLY A 44 -7.35 14.43 -1.33
CA GLY A 44 -7.91 15.09 -0.14
C GLY A 44 -7.40 14.54 1.21
N ARG A 45 -6.51 13.54 1.19
CA ARG A 45 -5.95 12.84 2.37
C ARG A 45 -4.43 13.03 2.51
N VAL A 46 -3.84 14.03 1.85
CA VAL A 46 -2.41 14.37 1.94
C VAL A 46 -1.94 14.68 3.37
N ALA A 47 -2.84 15.15 4.24
CA ALA A 47 -2.54 15.41 5.64
C ALA A 47 -2.55 14.13 6.51
N HIS A 48 -2.96 12.99 5.96
CA HIS A 48 -3.04 11.70 6.65
C HIS A 48 -1.89 10.78 6.26
N PRO A 49 -1.64 9.68 7.01
CA PRO A 49 -0.50 8.80 6.75
C PRO A 49 -0.48 8.20 5.34
N TYR A 50 0.72 8.08 4.77
CA TYR A 50 1.00 7.23 3.61
C TYR A 50 1.83 6.03 4.08
N VAL A 51 1.20 4.86 4.08
CA VAL A 51 1.79 3.61 4.57
C VAL A 51 2.06 2.69 3.39
N VAL A 52 3.25 2.11 3.35
CA VAL A 52 3.64 1.14 2.31
C VAL A 52 3.75 -0.25 2.92
N VAL A 53 3.24 -1.23 2.19
CA VAL A 53 3.43 -2.66 2.46
C VAL A 53 4.00 -3.31 1.22
N ASN A 54 5.13 -3.99 1.38
CA ASN A 54 5.73 -4.78 0.33
C ASN A 54 5.14 -6.19 0.38
N CYS A 55 4.40 -6.56 -0.65
CA CYS A 55 3.64 -7.81 -0.69
C CYS A 55 4.48 -9.01 -1.14
N ALA A 56 5.76 -8.81 -1.45
CA ALA A 56 6.70 -9.86 -1.82
C ALA A 56 7.30 -10.60 -0.61
N ALA A 57 6.72 -10.46 0.58
CA ALA A 57 7.17 -11.18 1.77
C ALA A 57 7.04 -12.70 1.59
N PHE A 58 8.13 -13.43 1.85
CA PHE A 58 8.20 -14.87 1.62
C PHE A 58 7.39 -15.73 2.61
N GLN A 59 6.91 -15.17 3.72
CA GLN A 59 6.15 -15.88 4.76
C GLN A 59 4.76 -15.26 4.97
N GLU A 60 3.73 -16.09 4.88
CA GLU A 60 2.32 -15.70 5.03
C GLU A 60 2.02 -15.06 6.38
N ASP A 61 2.48 -15.68 7.47
CA ASP A 61 2.24 -15.17 8.83
C ASP A 61 2.85 -13.78 9.03
N LEU A 62 3.97 -13.50 8.36
CA LEU A 62 4.66 -12.22 8.48
C LEU A 62 3.87 -11.09 7.79
N ILE A 63 3.38 -11.32 6.56
CA ILE A 63 2.56 -10.32 5.86
C ILE A 63 1.22 -10.08 6.56
N ILE A 64 0.59 -11.12 7.11
CA ILE A 64 -0.64 -10.96 7.91
C ILE A 64 -0.32 -10.17 9.18
N SER A 65 0.76 -10.52 9.90
CA SER A 65 1.15 -9.79 11.12
C SER A 65 1.53 -8.34 10.84
N GLU A 66 2.16 -8.02 9.71
CA GLU A 66 2.42 -6.62 9.33
C GLU A 66 1.12 -5.88 8.97
N MET A 67 0.24 -6.51 8.19
CA MET A 67 -1.01 -5.89 7.72
C MET A 67 -1.98 -5.60 8.86
N PHE A 68 -2.21 -6.58 9.72
CA PHE A 68 -3.24 -6.55 10.77
C PHE A 68 -2.68 -6.30 12.17
N GLY A 69 -1.36 -6.32 12.32
CA GLY A 69 -0.70 -6.17 13.62
C GLY A 69 -0.65 -7.49 14.38
N ARG A 70 -0.23 -7.39 15.64
CA ARG A 70 -0.19 -8.53 16.56
C ARG A 70 -0.48 -8.06 17.97
N GLU A 71 -1.17 -8.90 18.73
CA GLU A 71 -1.29 -8.73 20.16
C GLU A 71 -0.07 -9.31 20.89
N LYS A 72 0.16 -8.83 22.11
CA LYS A 72 1.17 -9.39 23.00
C LYS A 72 0.86 -10.87 23.25
N GLY A 73 1.85 -11.75 23.05
CA GLY A 73 1.68 -13.20 23.22
C GLY A 73 1.08 -13.94 22.03
N ALA A 74 0.87 -13.29 20.87
CA ALA A 74 0.37 -13.96 19.65
C ALA A 74 1.29 -15.09 19.13
N TYR A 75 2.59 -15.05 19.46
CA TYR A 75 3.56 -16.14 19.26
C TYR A 75 4.69 -16.07 20.29
N THR A 76 5.49 -17.14 20.42
CA THR A 76 6.67 -17.18 21.30
C THR A 76 7.69 -16.11 20.91
N GLY A 77 7.78 -15.03 21.71
CA GLY A 77 8.63 -13.87 21.44
C GLY A 77 7.87 -12.56 21.15
N ALA A 78 6.54 -12.58 21.09
CA ALA A 78 5.71 -11.36 20.98
C ALA A 78 5.63 -10.62 22.32
N VAL A 79 6.68 -9.88 22.67
CA VAL A 79 6.82 -9.15 23.95
C VAL A 79 5.86 -7.96 24.05
N ASP A 80 5.56 -7.31 22.91
CA ASP A 80 4.71 -6.13 22.82
C ASP A 80 3.66 -6.26 21.71
N ALA A 81 2.51 -5.61 21.91
CA ALA A 81 1.51 -5.42 20.88
C ALA A 81 2.00 -4.41 19.83
N GLN A 82 1.68 -4.64 18.56
CA GLN A 82 2.07 -3.76 17.47
C GLN A 82 0.88 -3.51 16.55
N PRO A 83 0.52 -2.25 16.28
CA PRO A 83 -0.58 -1.92 15.38
C PRO A 83 -0.26 -2.36 13.95
N GLY A 84 -1.30 -2.78 13.23
CA GLY A 84 -1.20 -3.19 11.84
C GLY A 84 -1.00 -2.00 10.90
N LYS A 85 -0.47 -2.27 9.70
CA LYS A 85 -0.31 -1.26 8.65
C LYS A 85 -1.64 -0.68 8.18
N LEU A 86 -2.73 -1.46 8.25
CA LEU A 86 -4.08 -0.98 7.99
C LEU A 86 -4.51 0.09 9.00
N GLU A 87 -4.28 -0.17 10.28
CA GLU A 87 -4.58 0.78 11.36
C GLU A 87 -3.73 2.04 11.25
N LEU A 88 -2.43 1.87 10.99
CA LEU A 88 -1.51 2.99 10.76
C LEU A 88 -1.89 3.85 9.54
N ALA A 89 -2.60 3.27 8.58
CA ALA A 89 -3.06 3.95 7.37
C ALA A 89 -4.46 4.57 7.52
N ASP A 90 -5.07 4.53 8.71
CA ASP A 90 -6.41 5.05 8.93
C ASP A 90 -6.53 6.50 8.44
N ARG A 91 -7.64 6.79 7.74
CA ARG A 91 -7.92 8.05 7.01
C ARG A 91 -6.92 8.44 5.92
N GLY A 92 -5.83 7.70 5.78
CA GLY A 92 -4.72 7.94 4.87
C GLY A 92 -4.76 7.02 3.65
N THR A 93 -3.58 6.57 3.23
CA THR A 93 -3.38 5.72 2.06
C THR A 93 -2.50 4.54 2.42
N LEU A 94 -2.96 3.34 2.09
CA LEU A 94 -2.17 2.13 2.09
C LEU A 94 -1.74 1.82 0.65
N PHE A 95 -0.44 1.77 0.39
CA PHE A 95 0.13 1.35 -0.88
C PHE A 95 0.64 -0.10 -0.77
N LEU A 96 0.07 -0.98 -1.59
CA LEU A 96 0.42 -2.39 -1.67
C LEU A 96 1.39 -2.59 -2.85
N ASP A 97 2.69 -2.57 -2.56
CA ASP A 97 3.71 -2.77 -3.59
C ASP A 97 3.83 -4.25 -3.93
N GLU A 98 3.99 -4.55 -5.22
CA GLU A 98 4.06 -5.92 -5.73
C GLU A 98 2.86 -6.80 -5.30
N VAL A 99 1.65 -6.22 -5.23
CA VAL A 99 0.39 -6.90 -4.81
C VAL A 99 0.11 -8.21 -5.57
N ALA A 100 0.61 -8.34 -6.81
CA ALA A 100 0.49 -9.56 -7.60
C ALA A 100 1.20 -10.77 -6.98
N ASN A 101 2.15 -10.56 -6.06
CA ASN A 101 2.89 -11.60 -5.37
C ASN A 101 2.20 -12.08 -4.07
N MET A 102 1.06 -11.49 -3.68
CA MET A 102 0.30 -11.98 -2.53
C MET A 102 -0.25 -13.38 -2.80
N ASN A 103 -0.13 -14.27 -1.80
CA ASN A 103 -0.80 -15.55 -1.85
C ASN A 103 -2.33 -15.41 -1.69
N ARG A 104 -3.07 -16.48 -2.01
CA ARG A 104 -4.53 -16.48 -1.99
C ARG A 104 -5.11 -16.23 -0.59
N THR A 105 -4.50 -16.80 0.44
CA THR A 105 -4.99 -16.65 1.82
C THR A 105 -4.95 -15.19 2.29
N VAL A 106 -3.88 -14.46 1.94
CA VAL A 106 -3.75 -13.02 2.24
C VAL A 106 -4.79 -12.22 1.45
N GLN A 107 -5.00 -12.55 0.17
CA GLN A 107 -6.02 -11.89 -0.65
C GLN A 107 -7.44 -12.08 -0.10
N GLU A 108 -7.76 -13.24 0.47
CA GLU A 108 -9.09 -13.53 1.06
C GLU A 108 -9.36 -12.75 2.36
N LYS A 109 -8.33 -12.15 2.99
CA LYS A 109 -8.44 -11.37 4.23
C LYS A 109 -8.51 -9.85 4.02
N LEU A 110 -8.25 -9.37 2.81
CA LEU A 110 -8.19 -7.94 2.41
C LEU A 110 -9.55 -7.40 1.96
#